data_AF-A0A7X9F0M2-F1
#
_entry.id   AF-A0A7X9F0M2-F1
#
_cell.length_a   1.000
_cell.length_b   1.000
_cell.length_c   1.000
_cell.angle_alpha   90.00
_cell.angle_beta   90.00
_cell.angle_gamma   90.00
#
_symmetry.space_group_name_H-M   'P 1'
#
loop_
_entity.id
_entity.type
_entity.pdbx_description
1 polymer ?
#
loop_
_entity_poly.entity_id
_entity_poly.type
_entity_poly.pdbx_seq_one_letter_code
_entity_poly.pdbx_strand_id
1 'polypeptide(L)'
;MAKRILGIAIITPICVGLVIAGGWIYTLGASAILGFAAWEYWNFFRGSKYTPHKYFLIAATMICAVFRYVFAGRYFEPVFALSFFISIIISLSRYEEDDANSLITMGLELIGLIFIAYFGTYLISLRFLPDGKMWVLLAIPAIGCGDIGAFLIGSRFGKHKMAPKVSPNKSMEGYAGGILFTVLYALLFSLIFTYGAANITVGRAAILGVILGIVSPLGDLLESLIKRSFNKKDSGKVIPGHGGVLDRVDTWLLGGAAAYFVITYFWI
;
A
#
# COMPACT_ATOMS: atom_id res chain seq x y z
N MET A 1 -6.66 9.56 -22.36
CA MET A 1 -7.65 8.63 -21.78
C MET A 1 -7.34 7.17 -22.13
N ALA A 2 -7.10 6.83 -23.40
CA ALA A 2 -6.79 5.46 -23.84
C ALA A 2 -5.62 4.76 -23.08
N LYS A 3 -4.46 5.43 -22.92
CA LYS A 3 -3.31 4.88 -22.17
C LYS A 3 -3.66 4.55 -20.71
N ARG A 4 -4.58 5.30 -20.11
CA ARG A 4 -5.05 5.06 -18.73
C ARG A 4 -5.92 3.81 -18.65
N ILE A 5 -6.92 3.71 -19.51
CA ILE A 5 -7.82 2.56 -19.55
C ILE A 5 -7.02 1.27 -19.80
N LEU A 6 -6.03 1.33 -20.71
CA LEU A 6 -5.15 0.20 -21.02
C LEU A 6 -4.35 -0.28 -19.80
N GLY A 7 -3.79 0.64 -19.00
CA GLY A 7 -3.03 0.28 -17.79
C GLY A 7 -3.88 -0.47 -16.76
N ILE A 8 -5.09 0.04 -16.47
CA ILE A 8 -6.03 -0.61 -15.54
C ILE A 8 -6.48 -1.97 -16.08
N ALA A 9 -6.82 -2.03 -17.38
CA ALA A 9 -7.27 -3.26 -18.02
C ALA A 9 -6.25 -4.38 -18.00
N ILE A 10 -4.94 -4.07 -17.89
CA ILE A 10 -3.87 -5.07 -17.78
C ILE A 10 -3.59 -5.43 -16.31
N ILE A 11 -3.50 -4.42 -15.43
CA ILE A 11 -3.10 -4.64 -14.03
C ILE A 11 -4.19 -5.40 -13.27
N THR A 12 -5.46 -5.05 -13.47
CA THR A 12 -6.56 -5.64 -12.70
C THR A 12 -6.65 -7.16 -12.90
N PRO A 13 -6.67 -7.71 -14.14
CA PRO A 13 -6.68 -9.16 -14.34
C PRO A 13 -5.45 -9.86 -13.77
N ILE A 14 -4.26 -9.25 -13.85
CA ILE A 14 -3.04 -9.82 -13.27
C ILE A 14 -3.17 -9.91 -11.74
N CYS A 15 -3.55 -8.81 -11.08
CA CYS A 15 -3.74 -8.81 -9.63
C CYS A 15 -4.82 -9.80 -9.18
N VAL A 16 -5.95 -9.86 -9.88
CA VAL A 16 -7.01 -10.84 -9.59
C VAL A 16 -6.53 -12.27 -9.82
N GLY A 17 -5.79 -12.52 -10.91
CA GLY A 17 -5.19 -13.81 -11.20
C GLY A 17 -4.21 -14.28 -10.13
N LEU A 18 -3.37 -13.37 -9.61
CA LEU A 18 -2.48 -13.66 -8.47
C LEU A 18 -3.29 -14.07 -7.22
N VAL A 19 -4.36 -13.33 -6.90
CA VAL A 19 -5.21 -13.62 -5.73
C VAL A 19 -5.89 -14.99 -5.85
N ILE A 20 -6.39 -15.32 -7.05
CA ILE A 20 -7.02 -16.61 -7.35
C ILE A 20 -5.99 -17.75 -7.23
N ALA A 21 -4.79 -17.59 -7.80
CA ALA A 21 -3.74 -18.61 -7.77
C ALA A 21 -3.28 -18.93 -6.34
N GLY A 22 -3.15 -17.93 -5.47
CA GLY A 22 -2.73 -18.15 -4.07
C GLY A 22 -1.33 -18.74 -3.93
N GLY A 23 -1.03 -19.25 -2.73
CA GLY A 23 0.24 -19.92 -2.41
C GLY A 23 1.49 -19.10 -2.78
N TRP A 24 2.52 -19.78 -3.29
CA TRP A 24 3.75 -19.15 -3.73
C TRP A 24 3.56 -18.18 -4.91
N ILE A 25 2.61 -18.42 -5.80
CA ILE A 25 2.36 -17.55 -6.97
C ILE A 25 1.91 -16.17 -6.49
N TYR A 26 0.93 -16.13 -5.57
CA TYR A 26 0.48 -14.88 -4.96
C TYR A 26 1.62 -14.21 -4.17
N THR A 27 2.32 -14.97 -3.33
CA THR A 27 3.40 -14.42 -2.49
C THR A 27 4.51 -13.81 -3.32
N LEU A 28 5.01 -14.50 -4.35
CA LEU A 28 6.07 -13.98 -5.21
C LEU A 28 5.59 -12.78 -6.05
N GLY A 29 4.36 -12.81 -6.55
CA GLY A 29 3.77 -11.67 -7.27
C GLY A 29 3.63 -10.43 -6.38
N ALA A 30 3.07 -10.58 -5.18
CA ALA A 30 2.95 -9.50 -4.19
C ALA A 30 4.33 -8.99 -3.76
N SER A 31 5.28 -9.88 -3.52
CA SER A 31 6.66 -9.53 -3.16
C SER A 31 7.31 -8.73 -4.29
N ALA A 32 7.19 -9.15 -5.54
CA ALA A 32 7.72 -8.41 -6.69
C ALA A 32 7.13 -7.00 -6.78
N ILE A 33 5.81 -6.85 -6.61
CA ILE A 33 5.15 -5.53 -6.59
C ILE A 33 5.72 -4.64 -5.48
N LEU A 34 5.88 -5.17 -4.26
CA LEU A 34 6.46 -4.43 -3.14
C LEU A 34 7.95 -4.10 -3.36
N GLY A 35 8.72 -5.01 -3.97
CA GLY A 35 10.11 -4.77 -4.35
C GLY A 35 10.26 -3.65 -5.39
N PHE A 36 9.36 -3.63 -6.40
CA PHE A 36 9.29 -2.53 -7.36
C PHE A 36 8.88 -1.21 -6.70
N ALA A 37 7.92 -1.25 -5.77
CA ALA A 37 7.52 -0.08 -4.99
C ALA A 37 8.69 0.47 -4.15
N ALA A 38 9.48 -0.41 -3.51
CA ALA A 38 10.68 -0.04 -2.76
C ALA A 38 11.78 0.56 -3.66
N TRP A 39 11.91 0.05 -4.89
CA TRP A 39 12.81 0.63 -5.88
C TRP A 39 12.39 2.04 -6.32
N GLU A 40 11.10 2.25 -6.58
CA GLU A 40 10.56 3.57 -6.94
C GLU A 40 10.68 4.57 -5.79
N TYR A 41 10.41 4.12 -4.56
CA TYR A 41 10.65 4.90 -3.35
C TYR A 41 12.09 5.39 -3.25
N TRP A 42 13.06 4.46 -3.39
CA TRP A 42 14.48 4.82 -3.40
C TRP A 42 14.82 5.84 -4.50
N ASN A 43 14.15 5.76 -5.65
CA ASN A 43 14.38 6.65 -6.78
C ASN A 43 14.00 8.12 -6.48
N PHE A 44 13.20 8.40 -5.43
CA PHE A 44 12.88 9.78 -5.03
C PHE A 44 14.12 10.55 -4.58
N PHE A 45 15.04 9.85 -3.92
CA PHE A 45 16.23 10.43 -3.32
C PHE A 45 17.39 10.60 -4.30
N ARG A 46 17.27 10.08 -5.54
CA ARG A 46 18.32 10.24 -6.55
C ARG A 46 18.57 11.70 -6.87
N GLY A 47 19.84 12.10 -6.75
CA GLY A 47 20.28 13.48 -6.94
C GLY A 47 20.03 14.39 -5.74
N SER A 48 19.54 13.83 -4.62
CA SER A 48 19.50 14.53 -3.34
C SER A 48 20.77 14.25 -2.52
N LYS A 49 20.99 15.03 -1.46
CA LYS A 49 22.06 14.79 -0.48
C LYS A 49 21.81 13.57 0.43
N TYR A 50 20.63 12.97 0.38
CA TYR A 50 20.27 11.78 1.15
C TYR A 50 20.35 10.56 0.26
N THR A 51 20.95 9.49 0.75
CA THR A 51 21.24 8.30 -0.07
C THR A 51 20.79 7.01 0.64
N PRO A 52 19.47 6.76 0.84
CA PRO A 52 19.01 5.49 1.39
C PRO A 52 19.54 4.30 0.58
N HIS A 53 19.79 3.16 1.23
CA HIS A 53 20.47 2.06 0.59
C HIS A 53 19.51 1.22 -0.28
N LYS A 54 19.60 1.37 -1.61
CA LYS A 54 18.72 0.73 -2.60
C LYS A 54 18.50 -0.77 -2.38
N TYR A 55 19.60 -1.54 -2.37
CA TYR A 55 19.51 -3.00 -2.36
C TYR A 55 18.99 -3.52 -1.03
N PHE A 56 19.38 -2.88 0.07
CA PHE A 56 18.87 -3.16 1.39
C PHE A 56 17.36 -2.93 1.50
N LEU A 57 16.83 -1.79 1.03
CA LEU A 57 15.38 -1.54 1.02
C LEU A 57 14.60 -2.63 0.27
N ILE A 58 15.06 -2.99 -0.93
CA ILE A 58 14.42 -4.01 -1.76
C ILE A 58 14.55 -5.39 -1.10
N ALA A 59 15.75 -5.78 -0.67
CA ALA A 59 16.02 -7.08 -0.07
C ALA A 59 15.25 -7.25 1.24
N ALA A 60 15.28 -6.26 2.14
CA ALA A 60 14.54 -6.29 3.41
C ALA A 60 13.03 -6.44 3.16
N THR A 61 12.48 -5.72 2.18
CA THR A 61 11.07 -5.84 1.77
C THR A 61 10.75 -7.26 1.30
N MET A 62 11.56 -7.82 0.41
CA MET A 62 11.37 -9.17 -0.14
C MET A 62 11.54 -10.25 0.93
N ILE A 63 12.54 -10.12 1.81
CA ILE A 63 12.79 -11.03 2.93
C ILE A 63 11.60 -11.01 3.89
N CYS A 64 11.13 -9.82 4.29
CA CYS A 64 9.94 -9.68 5.12
C CYS A 64 8.72 -10.36 4.48
N ALA A 65 8.51 -10.15 3.19
CA ALA A 65 7.41 -10.75 2.44
C ALA A 65 7.44 -12.28 2.43
N VAL A 66 8.60 -12.86 2.10
CA VAL A 66 8.80 -14.31 2.04
C VAL A 66 8.72 -14.93 3.43
N PHE A 67 9.37 -14.35 4.45
CA PHE A 67 9.30 -14.87 5.82
C PHE A 67 7.88 -14.85 6.38
N ARG A 68 7.12 -13.80 6.06
CA ARG A 68 5.72 -13.69 6.48
C ARG A 68 4.87 -14.81 5.89
N TYR A 69 5.14 -15.23 4.65
CA TYR A 69 4.49 -16.38 4.04
C TYR A 69 4.97 -17.72 4.64
N VAL A 70 6.29 -17.97 4.63
CA VAL A 70 6.88 -19.27 5.02
C VAL A 70 6.55 -19.63 6.47
N PHE A 71 6.56 -18.63 7.36
CA PHE A 71 6.37 -18.84 8.79
C PHE A 71 5.03 -18.32 9.31
N ALA A 72 4.06 -18.10 8.41
CA ALA A 72 2.73 -17.58 8.75
C ALA A 72 2.77 -16.34 9.67
N GLY A 73 3.76 -15.45 9.45
CA GLY A 73 3.97 -14.23 10.22
C GLY A 73 4.66 -14.40 11.57
N ARG A 74 4.88 -15.62 12.08
CA ARG A 74 5.44 -15.88 13.43
C ARG A 74 6.78 -15.19 13.69
N TYR A 75 7.67 -15.17 12.69
CA TYR A 75 9.01 -14.58 12.81
C TYR A 75 9.13 -13.21 12.14
N PHE A 76 8.01 -12.57 11.82
CA PHE A 76 8.04 -11.25 11.17
C PHE A 76 8.69 -10.18 12.05
N GLU A 77 8.31 -10.09 13.33
CA GLU A 77 8.85 -9.05 14.23
C GLU A 77 10.38 -9.16 14.44
N PRO A 78 10.97 -10.35 14.71
CA PRO A 78 12.42 -10.49 14.74
C PRO A 78 13.11 -10.09 13.42
N VAL A 79 12.55 -10.46 12.27
CA VAL A 79 13.12 -10.12 10.94
C VAL A 79 13.06 -8.62 10.68
N PHE A 80 11.96 -7.97 11.06
CA PHE A 80 11.82 -6.54 10.93
C PHE A 80 12.76 -5.79 11.89
N ALA A 81 12.89 -6.26 13.13
CA ALA A 81 13.85 -5.72 14.11
C ALA A 81 15.30 -5.87 13.63
N LEU A 82 15.67 -7.00 13.01
CA LEU A 82 16.99 -7.17 12.39
C LEU A 82 17.22 -6.15 11.27
N SER A 83 16.21 -5.88 10.45
CA SER A 83 16.30 -4.85 9.40
C SER A 83 16.53 -3.46 10.01
N PHE A 84 15.84 -3.16 11.12
CA PHE A 84 16.06 -1.92 11.86
C PHE A 84 17.50 -1.81 12.41
N PHE A 85 18.03 -2.87 13.03
CA PHE A 85 19.41 -2.89 13.52
C PHE A 85 20.44 -2.76 12.40
N ILE A 86 20.21 -3.40 11.26
CA ILE A 86 21.08 -3.24 10.08
C ILE A 86 21.08 -1.78 9.61
N SER A 87 19.92 -1.11 9.57
CA SER A 87 19.83 0.30 9.18
C SER A 87 20.60 1.21 10.15
N ILE A 88 20.58 0.92 11.46
CA ILE A 88 21.42 1.61 12.45
C ILE A 88 22.91 1.40 12.16
N ILE A 89 23.34 0.16 11.94
CA ILE A 89 24.75 -0.15 11.67
C ILE A 89 25.23 0.59 10.43
N ILE A 90 24.45 0.55 9.33
CA ILE A 90 24.76 1.28 8.09
C ILE A 90 24.83 2.79 8.35
N SER A 91 23.91 3.34 9.13
CA SER A 91 23.91 4.77 9.46
C SER A 91 25.11 5.18 10.30
N LEU A 92 25.53 4.35 11.26
CA LEU A 92 26.71 4.58 12.09
C LEU A 92 27.97 4.55 11.25
N SER A 93 28.15 3.52 10.41
CA SER A 93 29.30 3.43 9.51
C SER A 93 29.41 4.65 8.59
N ARG A 94 28.28 5.15 8.06
CA ARG A 94 28.26 6.36 7.25
C ARG A 94 28.61 7.62 8.03
N TYR A 95 28.20 7.70 9.29
CA TYR A 95 28.54 8.83 10.14
C TYR A 95 30.04 8.89 10.44
N GLU A 96 30.67 7.75 10.67
CA GLU A 96 32.13 7.63 10.82
C GLU A 96 32.90 7.96 9.53
N GLU A 97 32.24 7.84 8.36
CA GLU A 97 32.74 8.31 7.05
C GLU A 97 32.38 9.78 6.76
N ASP A 98 32.14 10.58 7.80
CA ASP A 98 31.83 12.02 7.74
C ASP A 98 30.54 12.39 6.97
N ASP A 99 29.59 11.46 6.77
CA ASP A 99 28.26 11.79 6.23
C ASP A 99 27.35 12.39 7.31
N ALA A 100 27.37 13.72 7.43
CA ALA A 100 26.51 14.48 8.34
C ALA A 100 25.00 14.29 8.12
N ASN A 101 24.56 13.71 6.98
CA ASN A 101 23.15 13.43 6.72
C ASN A 101 22.77 11.97 7.02
N SER A 102 23.65 11.18 7.64
CA SER A 102 23.44 9.75 7.89
C SER A 102 22.14 9.49 8.67
N LEU A 103 21.90 10.22 9.77
CA LEU A 103 20.71 10.07 10.61
C LEU A 103 19.41 10.36 9.85
N ILE A 104 19.38 11.44 9.07
CA ILE A 104 18.19 11.79 8.25
C ILE A 104 17.99 10.72 7.17
N THR A 105 19.08 10.23 6.58
CA THR A 105 19.02 9.17 5.56
C THR A 105 18.48 7.88 6.14
N MET A 106 18.91 7.48 7.34
CA MET A 106 18.34 6.36 8.09
C MET A 106 16.85 6.57 8.35
N GLY A 107 16.44 7.77 8.79
CA GLY A 107 15.03 8.09 9.00
C GLY A 107 14.19 7.89 7.74
N LEU A 108 14.68 8.35 6.58
CA LEU A 108 14.02 8.14 5.28
C LEU A 108 14.00 6.65 4.88
N GLU A 109 15.06 5.91 5.18
CA GLU A 109 15.12 4.47 4.94
C GLU A 109 14.09 3.71 5.79
N LEU A 110 14.01 4.03 7.08
CA LEU A 110 13.05 3.45 8.02
C LEU A 110 11.61 3.78 7.66
N ILE A 111 11.32 5.00 7.19
CA ILE A 111 9.99 5.34 6.64
C ILE A 111 9.65 4.42 5.47
N GLY A 112 10.60 4.17 4.57
CA GLY A 112 10.41 3.24 3.44
C GLY A 112 10.16 1.81 3.91
N LEU A 113 10.94 1.32 4.88
CA LEU A 113 10.74 -0.01 5.47
C LEU A 113 9.39 -0.13 6.17
N ILE A 114 8.98 0.85 6.96
CA ILE A 114 7.68 0.83 7.64
C ILE A 114 6.55 0.89 6.60
N PHE A 115 6.63 1.82 5.66
CA PHE A 115 5.55 2.04 4.70
C PHE A 115 5.39 0.84 3.75
N ILE A 116 6.48 0.32 3.19
CA ILE A 116 6.45 -0.69 2.13
C ILE A 116 6.63 -2.10 2.69
N ALA A 117 7.67 -2.34 3.49
CA ALA A 117 7.92 -3.68 4.02
C ALA A 117 6.97 -4.05 5.16
N TYR A 118 6.77 -3.17 6.15
CA TYR A 118 5.90 -3.47 7.28
C TYR A 118 4.44 -3.51 6.86
N PHE A 119 3.88 -2.38 6.39
CA PHE A 119 2.46 -2.33 6.01
C PHE A 119 2.16 -3.13 4.74
N GLY A 120 3.00 -3.06 3.71
CA GLY A 120 2.76 -3.77 2.46
C GLY A 120 2.73 -5.29 2.58
N THR A 121 3.54 -5.89 3.46
CA THR A 121 3.55 -7.36 3.61
C THR A 121 2.30 -7.90 4.30
N TYR A 122 1.47 -7.07 4.94
CA TYR A 122 0.15 -7.51 5.42
C TYR A 122 -0.80 -7.93 4.30
N LEU A 123 -0.57 -7.51 3.04
CA LEU A 123 -1.29 -8.07 1.89
C LEU A 123 -1.10 -9.59 1.80
N ILE A 124 0.10 -10.08 2.12
CA ILE A 124 0.41 -11.51 2.17
C ILE A 124 -0.38 -12.16 3.29
N SER A 125 -0.27 -11.67 4.52
CA SER A 125 -1.00 -12.24 5.65
C SER A 125 -2.52 -12.22 5.47
N LEU A 126 -3.08 -11.15 4.90
CA LEU A 126 -4.51 -11.03 4.61
C LEU A 126 -5.00 -12.15 3.70
N ARG A 127 -4.23 -12.52 2.67
CA ARG A 127 -4.59 -13.61 1.75
C ARG A 127 -4.63 -14.98 2.41
N PHE A 128 -3.87 -15.19 3.49
CA PHE A 128 -3.73 -16.47 4.19
C PHE A 128 -4.55 -16.57 5.48
N LEU A 129 -5.37 -15.56 5.79
CA LEU A 129 -6.44 -15.71 6.79
C LEU A 129 -7.51 -16.72 6.31
N PRO A 130 -8.34 -17.26 7.21
CA PRO A 130 -9.63 -17.83 6.88
C PRO A 130 -10.42 -16.92 5.92
N ASP A 131 -10.92 -17.49 4.82
CA ASP A 131 -11.56 -16.74 3.72
C ASP A 131 -10.67 -15.64 3.10
N GLY A 132 -9.35 -15.67 3.30
CA GLY A 132 -8.42 -14.61 2.93
C GLY A 132 -8.43 -14.22 1.45
N LYS A 133 -8.70 -15.18 0.56
CA LYS A 133 -8.95 -14.90 -0.87
C LYS A 133 -10.09 -13.89 -1.05
N MET A 134 -11.19 -14.10 -0.35
CA MET A 134 -12.39 -13.28 -0.44
C MET A 134 -12.19 -11.93 0.27
N TRP A 135 -11.46 -11.91 1.39
CA TRP A 135 -11.08 -10.66 2.04
C TRP A 135 -10.21 -9.76 1.16
N VAL A 136 -9.25 -10.32 0.42
CA VAL A 136 -8.45 -9.53 -0.54
C VAL A 136 -9.31 -9.01 -1.70
N LEU A 137 -10.20 -9.85 -2.25
CA LEU A 137 -11.12 -9.46 -3.34
C LEU A 137 -12.19 -8.44 -2.90
N LEU A 138 -12.48 -8.37 -1.60
CA LEU A 138 -13.30 -7.31 -1.02
C LEU A 138 -12.47 -6.05 -0.82
N ALA A 139 -11.38 -6.12 -0.04
CA ALA A 139 -10.67 -4.94 0.45
C ALA A 139 -9.96 -4.13 -0.64
N ILE A 140 -9.19 -4.78 -1.52
CA ILE A 140 -8.34 -4.06 -2.48
C ILE A 140 -9.17 -3.37 -3.56
N PRO A 141 -10.16 -4.05 -4.19
CA PRO A 141 -11.04 -3.36 -5.11
C PRO A 141 -11.93 -2.31 -4.43
N ALA A 142 -12.36 -2.52 -3.18
CA ALA A 142 -13.11 -1.49 -2.44
C ALA A 142 -12.32 -0.19 -2.31
N ILE A 143 -11.02 -0.28 -1.96
CA ILE A 143 -10.11 0.88 -1.91
C ILE A 143 -10.02 1.56 -3.28
N GLY A 144 -9.86 0.79 -4.36
CA GLY A 144 -9.85 1.33 -5.72
C GLY A 144 -11.16 2.02 -6.12
N CYS A 145 -12.31 1.48 -5.70
CA CYS A 145 -13.61 2.14 -5.86
C CYS A 145 -13.69 3.43 -5.05
N GLY A 146 -13.09 3.48 -3.87
CA GLY A 146 -12.92 4.69 -3.07
C GLY A 146 -12.18 5.79 -3.82
N ASP A 147 -11.07 5.47 -4.49
CA ASP A 147 -10.31 6.45 -5.30
C ASP A 147 -11.16 6.99 -6.46
N ILE A 148 -11.96 6.13 -7.10
CA ILE A 148 -12.91 6.53 -8.15
C ILE A 148 -13.99 7.46 -7.57
N GLY A 149 -14.59 7.09 -6.43
CA GLY A 149 -15.60 7.90 -5.76
C GLY A 149 -15.06 9.27 -5.35
N ALA A 150 -13.84 9.30 -4.81
CA ALA A 150 -13.18 10.53 -4.43
C ALA A 150 -12.88 11.43 -5.63
N PHE A 151 -12.48 10.86 -6.76
CA PHE A 151 -12.32 11.61 -8.00
C PHE A 151 -13.65 12.13 -8.54
N LEU A 152 -14.70 11.32 -8.58
CA LEU A 152 -16.01 11.70 -9.13
C LEU A 152 -16.70 12.79 -8.32
N ILE A 153 -16.72 12.65 -6.99
CA ILE A 153 -17.33 13.65 -6.11
C ILE A 153 -16.41 14.88 -5.98
N GLY A 154 -15.10 14.66 -5.79
CA GLY A 154 -14.14 15.73 -5.57
C GLY A 154 -13.98 16.65 -6.78
N SER A 155 -14.03 16.12 -8.02
CA SER A 155 -13.91 16.93 -9.24
C SER A 155 -15.15 17.78 -9.53
N ARG A 156 -16.34 17.34 -9.11
CA ARG A 156 -17.61 18.03 -9.37
C ARG A 156 -18.05 18.95 -8.24
N PHE A 157 -17.82 18.54 -6.99
CA PHE A 157 -18.35 19.20 -5.81
C PHE A 157 -17.28 19.66 -4.83
N GLY A 158 -15.99 19.44 -5.12
CA GLY A 158 -14.90 19.78 -4.22
C GLY A 158 -14.75 21.28 -4.00
N LYS A 159 -14.99 21.73 -2.78
CA LYS A 159 -14.81 23.14 -2.36
C LYS A 159 -13.73 23.25 -1.29
N HIS A 160 -13.73 22.36 -0.31
CA HIS A 160 -12.81 22.41 0.82
C HIS A 160 -11.59 21.52 0.56
N LYS A 161 -10.39 22.10 0.50
CA LYS A 161 -9.15 21.36 0.25
C LYS A 161 -8.69 20.60 1.49
N MET A 162 -8.32 19.33 1.32
CA MET A 162 -7.88 18.47 2.42
C MET A 162 -6.41 18.69 2.77
N ALA A 163 -5.53 18.73 1.76
CA ALA A 163 -4.08 18.88 1.97
C ALA A 163 -3.46 19.82 0.91
N PRO A 164 -3.66 21.15 1.01
CA PRO A 164 -3.39 22.09 -0.09
C PRO A 164 -1.95 22.09 -0.61
N LYS A 165 -0.96 21.91 0.28
CA LYS A 165 0.47 21.93 -0.08
C LYS A 165 0.95 20.59 -0.66
N VAL A 166 0.43 19.48 -0.15
CA VAL A 166 0.88 18.12 -0.50
C VAL A 166 0.13 17.60 -1.73
N SER A 167 -1.19 17.79 -1.74
CA SER A 167 -2.09 17.31 -2.77
C SER A 167 -3.22 18.33 -3.05
N PRO A 168 -2.95 19.36 -3.87
CA PRO A 168 -3.87 20.49 -4.10
C PRO A 168 -5.21 20.08 -4.75
N ASN A 169 -5.26 18.91 -5.37
CA ASN A 169 -6.45 18.40 -6.04
C ASN A 169 -7.39 17.61 -5.11
N LYS A 170 -6.96 17.27 -3.89
CA LYS A 170 -7.79 16.54 -2.93
C LYS A 170 -8.71 17.48 -2.14
N SER A 171 -9.98 17.11 -2.05
CA SER A 171 -11.02 17.83 -1.31
C SER A 171 -11.65 16.97 -0.22
N MET A 172 -12.22 17.61 0.81
CA MET A 172 -12.96 16.93 1.88
C MET A 172 -14.24 16.28 1.34
N GLU A 173 -14.90 16.90 0.36
CA GLU A 173 -16.07 16.31 -0.31
C GLU A 173 -15.67 15.06 -1.11
N GLY A 174 -14.50 15.12 -1.77
CA GLY A 174 -13.91 13.94 -2.42
C GLY A 174 -13.63 12.83 -1.41
N TYR A 175 -13.02 13.15 -0.27
CA TYR A 175 -12.77 12.17 0.79
C TYR A 175 -14.06 11.49 1.29
N ALA A 176 -15.12 12.27 1.56
CA ALA A 176 -16.42 11.72 1.92
C ALA A 176 -17.04 10.85 0.80
N GLY A 177 -16.91 11.27 -0.46
CA GLY A 177 -17.31 10.47 -1.62
C GLY A 177 -16.53 9.17 -1.75
N GLY A 178 -15.23 9.18 -1.43
CA GLY A 178 -14.40 7.98 -1.40
C GLY A 178 -14.89 6.98 -0.35
N ILE A 179 -15.13 7.43 0.88
CA ILE A 179 -15.71 6.58 1.94
C ILE A 179 -17.02 5.94 1.47
N LEU A 180 -17.93 6.74 0.90
CA LEU A 180 -19.20 6.25 0.41
C LEU A 180 -19.03 5.14 -0.65
N PHE A 181 -18.17 5.34 -1.65
CA PHE A 181 -17.97 4.36 -2.70
C PHE A 181 -17.26 3.09 -2.22
N THR A 182 -16.33 3.20 -1.27
CA THR A 182 -15.69 2.03 -0.64
C THR A 182 -16.73 1.19 0.10
N VAL A 183 -17.62 1.82 0.87
CA VAL A 183 -18.72 1.13 1.58
C VAL A 183 -19.70 0.49 0.61
N LEU A 184 -20.13 1.21 -0.43
CA LEU A 184 -21.04 0.69 -1.44
C LEU A 184 -20.46 -0.54 -2.14
N TYR A 185 -19.18 -0.50 -2.54
CA TYR A 185 -18.53 -1.66 -3.12
C TYR A 185 -18.50 -2.84 -2.15
N ALA A 186 -18.10 -2.62 -0.89
CA ALA A 186 -18.01 -3.68 0.11
C ALA A 186 -19.38 -4.34 0.35
N LEU A 187 -20.46 -3.54 0.43
CA LEU A 187 -21.83 -4.03 0.53
C LEU A 187 -22.23 -4.86 -0.69
N LEU A 188 -22.05 -4.31 -1.90
CA LEU A 188 -22.38 -5.03 -3.15
C LEU A 188 -21.61 -6.34 -3.26
N PHE A 189 -20.33 -6.34 -2.93
CA PHE A 189 -19.50 -7.54 -2.93
C PHE A 189 -20.06 -8.59 -1.94
N SER A 190 -20.44 -8.17 -0.74
CA SER A 190 -21.03 -9.05 0.27
C SER A 190 -22.41 -9.59 -0.14
N LEU A 191 -23.18 -8.90 -0.97
CA LEU A 191 -24.49 -9.40 -1.42
C LEU A 191 -24.38 -10.40 -2.57
N ILE A 192 -23.33 -10.29 -3.38
CA ILE A 192 -23.16 -11.11 -4.60
C ILE A 192 -22.32 -12.38 -4.30
N PHE A 193 -21.27 -12.25 -3.49
CA PHE A 193 -20.22 -13.28 -3.39
C PHE A 193 -20.21 -14.06 -2.06
N THR A 194 -21.24 -13.93 -1.23
CA THR A 194 -21.32 -14.57 0.10
C THR A 194 -21.75 -16.02 0.12
N TYR A 195 -22.19 -16.59 -1.00
CA TYR A 195 -22.61 -18.01 -1.10
C TYR A 195 -21.49 -19.05 -0.83
N GLY A 196 -20.30 -18.65 -0.38
CA GLY A 196 -19.21 -19.58 -0.01
C GLY A 196 -18.17 -19.06 1.00
N ALA A 197 -18.38 -17.92 1.65
CA ALA A 197 -17.43 -17.34 2.61
C ALA A 197 -18.12 -16.99 3.93
N ALA A 198 -18.07 -17.91 4.90
CA ALA A 198 -18.85 -17.84 6.14
C ALA A 198 -18.55 -16.57 6.97
N ASN A 199 -17.36 -15.98 6.83
CA ASN A 199 -16.95 -14.83 7.64
C ASN A 199 -17.33 -13.46 7.08
N ILE A 200 -17.78 -13.37 5.82
CA ILE A 200 -18.10 -12.09 5.18
C ILE A 200 -19.59 -11.81 5.33
N THR A 201 -20.02 -11.25 6.44
CA THR A 201 -21.41 -10.78 6.60
C THR A 201 -21.57 -9.37 6.05
N VAL A 202 -22.80 -8.97 5.71
CA VAL A 202 -23.12 -7.59 5.25
C VAL A 202 -22.64 -6.56 6.28
N GLY A 203 -22.85 -6.82 7.57
CA GLY A 203 -22.39 -5.93 8.65
C GLY A 203 -20.87 -5.80 8.72
N ARG A 204 -20.13 -6.93 8.65
CA ARG A 204 -18.66 -6.92 8.63
C ARG A 204 -18.11 -6.22 7.38
N ALA A 205 -18.73 -6.44 6.22
CA ALA A 205 -18.35 -5.76 4.99
C ALA A 205 -18.58 -4.24 5.05
N ALA A 206 -19.71 -3.79 5.62
CA ALA A 206 -20.00 -2.38 5.83
C ALA A 206 -18.95 -1.71 6.74
N ILE A 207 -18.67 -2.33 7.90
CA ILE A 207 -17.66 -1.86 8.85
C ILE A 207 -16.29 -1.79 8.19
N LEU A 208 -15.89 -2.83 7.46
CA LEU A 208 -14.64 -2.86 6.72
C LEU A 208 -14.58 -1.72 5.69
N GLY A 209 -15.64 -1.53 4.93
CA GLY A 209 -15.73 -0.48 3.91
C GLY A 209 -15.55 0.92 4.51
N VAL A 210 -16.14 1.19 5.67
CA VAL A 210 -15.96 2.48 6.38
C VAL A 210 -14.51 2.66 6.81
N ILE A 211 -13.93 1.65 7.47
CA ILE A 211 -12.55 1.72 7.97
C ILE A 211 -11.58 1.91 6.81
N LEU A 212 -11.73 1.12 5.74
CA LEU A 212 -10.87 1.22 4.55
C LEU A 212 -11.01 2.57 3.87
N GLY A 213 -12.23 3.08 3.71
CA GLY A 213 -12.46 4.40 3.13
C GLY A 213 -11.82 5.54 3.92
N ILE A 214 -11.73 5.38 5.24
CA ILE A 214 -11.10 6.37 6.13
C ILE A 214 -9.57 6.27 6.08
N VAL A 215 -9.03 5.05 6.17
CA VAL A 215 -7.60 4.79 6.38
C VAL A 215 -6.80 4.76 5.09
N SER A 216 -7.32 4.16 4.01
CA SER A 216 -6.55 3.98 2.77
C SER A 216 -6.04 5.28 2.15
N PRO A 217 -6.76 6.42 2.18
CA PRO A 217 -6.27 7.67 1.59
C PRO A 217 -5.04 8.26 2.31
N LEU A 218 -4.76 7.83 3.55
CA LEU A 218 -3.56 8.24 4.29
C LEU A 218 -2.29 7.73 3.62
N GLY A 219 -2.33 6.58 2.95
CA GLY A 219 -1.18 6.03 2.23
C GLY A 219 -0.74 6.92 1.07
N ASP A 220 -1.69 7.34 0.24
CA ASP A 220 -1.45 8.30 -0.86
C ASP A 220 -1.02 9.66 -0.33
N LEU A 221 -1.58 10.14 0.80
CA LEU A 221 -1.10 11.38 1.42
C LEU A 221 0.34 11.28 1.91
N LEU A 222 0.73 10.17 2.53
CA LEU A 222 2.10 9.92 2.96
C LEU A 222 3.04 9.86 1.76
N GLU A 223 2.69 9.09 0.73
CA GLU A 223 3.50 8.97 -0.49
C GLU A 223 3.64 10.34 -1.19
N SER A 224 2.54 11.09 -1.31
CA SER A 224 2.54 12.45 -1.83
C SER A 224 3.43 13.38 -1.00
N LEU A 225 3.39 13.31 0.34
CA LEU A 225 4.23 14.11 1.22
C LEU A 225 5.72 13.86 0.95
N ILE A 226 6.11 12.59 0.81
CA ILE A 226 7.49 12.22 0.50
C ILE A 226 7.88 12.75 -0.88
N LYS A 227 7.05 12.51 -1.93
CA LYS A 227 7.31 13.02 -3.29
C LYS A 227 7.56 14.53 -3.30
N ARG A 228 6.69 15.31 -2.65
CA ARG A 228 6.82 16.78 -2.59
C ARG A 228 8.05 17.23 -1.81
N SER A 229 8.45 16.50 -0.78
CA SER A 229 9.66 16.82 0.00
C SER A 229 10.95 16.72 -0.84
N PHE A 230 10.92 15.94 -1.93
CA PHE A 230 12.04 15.78 -2.87
C PHE A 230 11.78 16.41 -4.25
N ASN A 231 10.84 17.36 -4.34
CA ASN A 231 10.44 18.02 -5.59
C ASN A 231 10.09 17.05 -6.74
N LYS A 232 9.60 15.84 -6.39
CA LYS A 232 9.07 14.86 -7.34
C LYS A 232 7.55 15.00 -7.42
N LYS A 233 6.98 14.51 -8.53
CA LYS A 233 5.53 14.50 -8.75
C LYS A 233 4.95 13.10 -8.84
N ASP A 234 5.57 12.24 -9.64
CA ASP A 234 5.15 10.86 -9.89
C ASP A 234 6.24 9.90 -9.39
N SER A 235 5.87 8.69 -8.96
CA SER A 235 6.84 7.76 -8.40
C SER A 235 7.75 7.12 -9.46
N GLY A 236 7.22 6.98 -10.67
CA GLY A 236 7.89 6.41 -11.82
C GLY A 236 7.12 6.67 -13.12
N LYS A 237 7.57 6.01 -14.20
CA LYS A 237 6.89 6.00 -15.51
C LYS A 237 6.60 4.58 -16.00
N VAL A 238 6.65 3.62 -15.09
CA VAL A 238 6.58 2.18 -15.41
C VAL A 238 5.22 1.81 -15.98
N ILE A 239 4.14 2.42 -15.49
CA ILE A 239 2.78 2.11 -15.94
C ILE A 239 2.29 3.21 -16.89
N PRO A 240 2.03 2.90 -18.17
CA PRO A 240 1.57 3.88 -19.15
C PRO A 240 0.34 4.66 -18.66
N GLY A 241 0.49 5.98 -18.51
CA GLY A 241 -0.60 6.88 -18.09
C GLY A 241 -0.98 6.85 -16.60
N HIS A 242 -0.30 6.02 -15.80
CA HIS A 242 -0.63 5.73 -14.39
C HIS A 242 0.51 6.00 -13.41
N GLY A 243 1.67 6.47 -13.88
CA GLY A 243 2.81 6.76 -13.00
C GLY A 243 3.61 5.49 -12.70
N GLY A 244 4.08 5.35 -11.47
CA GLY A 244 4.79 4.17 -11.02
C GLY A 244 3.90 3.14 -10.33
N VAL A 245 4.51 2.03 -9.93
CA VAL A 245 3.90 0.97 -9.13
C VAL A 245 3.54 1.46 -7.72
N LEU A 246 4.40 2.27 -7.10
CA LEU A 246 4.16 2.84 -5.77
C LEU A 246 2.93 3.75 -5.76
N ASP A 247 2.74 4.59 -6.81
CA ASP A 247 1.53 5.43 -7.02
C ASP A 247 0.22 4.60 -7.13
N ARG A 248 0.29 3.26 -7.21
CA ARG A 248 -0.88 2.38 -7.33
C ARG A 248 -1.16 1.56 -6.09
N VAL A 249 -0.12 1.27 -5.32
CA VAL A 249 -0.22 0.43 -4.13
C VAL A 249 -0.19 1.24 -2.84
N ASP A 250 0.19 2.50 -2.88
CA ASP A 250 0.21 3.44 -1.75
C ASP A 250 -1.01 3.34 -0.82
N THR A 251 -2.23 3.38 -1.36
CA THR A 251 -3.48 3.23 -0.59
C THR A 251 -3.70 1.79 -0.14
N TRP A 252 -3.20 0.80 -0.90
CA TRP A 252 -3.30 -0.63 -0.57
C TRP A 252 -2.40 -1.01 0.60
N LEU A 253 -1.25 -0.36 0.79
CA LEU A 253 -0.31 -0.69 1.88
C LEU A 253 -1.00 -0.51 3.24
N LEU A 254 -1.54 0.69 3.50
CA LEU A 254 -2.24 0.96 4.76
C LEU A 254 -3.62 0.30 4.81
N GLY A 255 -4.37 0.30 3.70
CA GLY A 255 -5.69 -0.32 3.66
C GLY A 255 -5.65 -1.83 3.86
N GLY A 256 -4.70 -2.53 3.24
CA GLY A 256 -4.48 -3.96 3.40
C GLY A 256 -4.08 -4.34 4.83
N ALA A 257 -3.20 -3.56 5.45
CA ALA A 257 -2.84 -3.74 6.85
C ALA A 257 -4.03 -3.50 7.79
N ALA A 258 -4.80 -2.42 7.57
CA ALA A 258 -6.00 -2.15 8.35
C ALA A 258 -7.04 -3.28 8.22
N ALA A 259 -7.27 -3.80 7.01
CA ALA A 259 -8.14 -4.95 6.81
C ALA A 259 -7.66 -6.16 7.61
N TYR A 260 -6.37 -6.49 7.50
CA TYR A 260 -5.79 -7.60 8.24
C TYR A 260 -6.01 -7.47 9.74
N PHE A 261 -5.72 -6.30 10.33
CA PHE A 261 -5.87 -6.08 11.77
C PHE A 261 -7.33 -6.16 12.21
N VAL A 262 -8.25 -5.54 11.47
CA VAL A 262 -9.68 -5.58 11.80
C VAL A 262 -10.19 -7.02 11.78
N ILE A 263 -9.86 -7.77 10.72
CA ILE A 263 -10.32 -9.16 10.60
C ILE A 263 -9.71 -10.03 11.70
N THR A 264 -8.40 -9.93 11.92
CA THR A 264 -7.66 -10.80 12.84
C THR A 264 -8.00 -10.56 14.31
N TYR A 265 -8.28 -9.32 14.71
CA TYR A 265 -8.52 -9.01 16.13
C TYR A 265 -9.99 -9.00 16.53
N PHE A 266 -10.91 -8.82 15.57
CA PHE A 266 -12.35 -8.69 15.90
C PHE A 266 -13.20 -9.84 15.37
N TRP A 267 -12.78 -10.58 14.34
CA TRP A 267 -13.64 -11.55 13.66
C TRP A 267 -13.10 -12.98 13.64
N ILE A 268 -11.83 -13.18 13.97
CA ILE A 268 -11.13 -14.45 14.05
C ILE A 268 -10.50 -14.55 15.43
#